data_AF-A0A423TTZ8-F1
#
_entry.id   AF-A0A423TTZ8-F1
#
_cell.length_a   1.000
_cell.length_b   1.000
_cell.length_c   1.000
_cell.angle_alpha   90.00
_cell.angle_beta   90.00
_cell.angle_gamma   90.00
#
_symmetry.space_group_name_H-M   'P 1'
#
loop_
_entity.id
_entity.type
_entity.pdbx_description
1 polymer ?
#
loop_
_entity_poly.entity_id
_entity_poly.type
_entity_poly.pdbx_seq_one_letter_code
_entity_poly.pdbx_strand_id
1 'polypeptide(L)'
;MMGGAVRVPLSSRTLVGCTVAAAAFLLLTLRLFAGTKPPPSLPAVVADYGDRFAIDAVMGAEGGLGEVGWRAAACLPQLGTPPFPVRLPKFSPSAASKNVFFLETTCSTAVNAKMACAVESVAVHHHDHQVHLALTSTHVGGTDSIIQALAAYHNIRISTLDVDDVLGSSGRLGKWLREMEWARGTDWAAINLSDALRLGVVCSVGGTYLDLDMWTVAPLPANDVWIGRERWDQLSNGAFR
;
A
#
# COMPACT_ATOMS: atom_id res chain seq x y z
N MET A 1 0.31 1.83 -28.86
CA MET A 1 1.74 1.77 -29.20
C MET A 1 2.50 1.25 -28.00
N MET A 2 3.42 0.32 -28.22
CA MET A 2 4.03 -0.58 -27.24
C MET A 2 4.70 0.16 -26.07
N GLY A 3 4.27 -0.11 -24.83
CA GLY A 3 4.98 0.31 -23.62
C GLY A 3 6.16 -0.64 -23.37
N GLY A 4 7.38 -0.16 -23.56
CA GLY A 4 8.60 -0.92 -23.32
C GLY A 4 9.01 -0.87 -21.85
N ALA A 5 9.30 -2.03 -21.26
CA ALA A 5 9.97 -2.13 -19.97
C ALA A 5 11.41 -1.57 -20.10
N VAL A 6 11.76 -0.61 -19.25
CA VAL A 6 13.13 -0.06 -19.21
C VAL A 6 13.98 -0.95 -18.31
N ARG A 7 14.87 -1.75 -18.91
CA ARG A 7 15.91 -2.48 -18.19
C ARG A 7 16.90 -1.50 -17.57
N VAL A 8 17.03 -1.54 -16.25
CA VAL A 8 18.14 -0.90 -15.53
C VAL A 8 19.26 -1.94 -15.43
N PRO A 9 20.44 -1.72 -16.05
CA PRO A 9 21.53 -2.68 -15.96
C PRO A 9 22.15 -2.63 -14.56
N LEU A 10 22.29 -3.79 -13.91
CA LEU A 10 23.01 -3.88 -12.64
C LEU A 10 24.18 -4.87 -12.72
N SER A 11 25.35 -4.31 -12.43
CA SER A 11 26.58 -5.02 -12.08
C SER A 11 26.38 -5.81 -10.78
N SER A 12 26.94 -7.00 -10.74
CA SER A 12 26.83 -7.99 -9.68
C SER A 12 27.23 -7.47 -8.30
N ARG A 13 26.29 -7.48 -7.34
CA ARG A 13 26.36 -8.16 -6.02
C ARG A 13 25.23 -7.67 -5.10
N THR A 14 24.68 -8.66 -4.40
CA THR A 14 23.73 -8.71 -3.28
C THR A 14 23.59 -7.44 -2.41
N LEU A 15 22.36 -7.18 -1.90
CA LEU A 15 21.99 -6.19 -0.85
C LEU A 15 21.90 -4.70 -1.21
N VAL A 16 21.67 -4.35 -2.49
CA VAL A 16 21.56 -2.94 -2.94
C VAL A 16 20.14 -2.54 -3.41
N GLY A 17 19.20 -3.47 -3.46
CA GLY A 17 17.84 -3.25 -3.99
C GLY A 17 17.01 -2.19 -3.24
N CYS A 18 16.84 -2.33 -1.91
CA CYS A 18 16.05 -1.36 -1.13
C CYS A 18 16.72 0.01 -1.02
N THR A 19 18.04 0.11 -1.05
CA THR A 19 18.73 1.41 -0.98
C THR A 19 18.56 2.22 -2.26
N VAL A 20 18.58 1.58 -3.43
CA VAL A 20 18.37 2.27 -4.72
C VAL A 20 16.90 2.65 -4.91
N ALA A 21 15.96 1.77 -4.56
CA ALA A 21 14.53 2.07 -4.61
C ALA A 21 14.13 3.18 -3.61
N ALA A 22 14.61 3.11 -2.36
CA ALA A 22 14.36 4.14 -1.36
C ALA A 22 15.02 5.48 -1.72
N ALA A 23 16.24 5.49 -2.28
CA ALA A 23 16.90 6.72 -2.71
C ALA A 23 16.22 7.36 -3.93
N ALA A 24 15.78 6.54 -4.90
CA ALA A 24 15.01 7.01 -6.05
C ALA A 24 13.66 7.58 -5.61
N PHE A 25 12.96 6.92 -4.68
CA PHE A 25 11.68 7.39 -4.16
C PHE A 25 11.84 8.66 -3.30
N LEU A 26 12.82 8.73 -2.40
CA LEU A 26 13.11 9.90 -1.57
C LEU A 26 13.50 11.12 -2.42
N LEU A 27 14.29 10.93 -3.49
CA LEU A 27 14.64 12.01 -4.42
C LEU A 27 13.46 12.43 -5.31
N LEU A 28 12.53 11.53 -5.62
CA LEU A 28 11.32 11.84 -6.40
C LEU A 28 10.27 12.57 -5.57
N THR A 29 10.03 12.15 -4.33
CA THR A 29 9.12 12.83 -3.40
C THR A 29 9.68 14.20 -3.03
N LEU A 30 10.98 14.33 -2.74
CA LEU A 30 11.60 15.65 -2.49
C LEU A 30 11.52 16.58 -3.71
N ARG A 31 11.54 16.07 -4.95
CA ARG A 31 11.38 16.91 -6.16
C ARG A 31 9.93 17.24 -6.50
N LEU A 32 8.97 16.37 -6.17
CA LEU A 32 7.55 16.62 -6.41
C LEU A 32 6.94 17.57 -5.37
N PHE A 33 7.46 17.60 -4.14
CA PHE A 33 6.93 18.44 -3.05
C PHE A 33 7.68 19.76 -2.83
N ALA A 34 8.82 20.00 -3.49
CA ALA A 34 9.62 21.23 -3.27
C ALA A 34 9.19 22.47 -4.10
N GLY A 35 8.05 22.46 -4.81
CA GLY A 35 7.82 23.52 -5.82
C GLY A 35 6.42 24.04 -6.07
N THR A 36 5.34 23.43 -5.59
CA THR A 36 3.99 23.89 -5.97
C THR A 36 3.10 24.15 -4.75
N LYS A 37 2.85 25.44 -4.50
CA LYS A 37 1.75 25.89 -3.66
C LYS A 37 0.44 25.32 -4.25
N PRO A 38 -0.46 24.71 -3.47
CA PRO A 38 -1.67 24.13 -4.01
C PRO A 38 -2.53 25.22 -4.70
N PRO A 39 -3.13 24.93 -5.87
CA PRO A 39 -4.04 25.87 -6.51
C PRO A 39 -5.26 26.10 -5.62
N PRO A 40 -5.80 27.33 -5.56
CA PRO A 40 -6.98 27.61 -4.74
C PRO A 40 -8.19 26.91 -5.38
N SER A 41 -8.93 26.18 -4.55
CA SER A 41 -10.18 25.46 -4.82
C SER A 41 -10.10 24.24 -5.75
N LEU A 42 -9.81 23.07 -5.18
CA LEU A 42 -10.36 21.79 -5.67
C LEU A 42 -11.59 21.43 -4.81
N PRO A 43 -12.72 21.04 -5.43
CA PRO A 43 -13.97 20.83 -4.72
C PRO A 43 -13.92 19.55 -3.87
N ALA A 44 -14.42 19.64 -2.63
CA ALA A 44 -15.03 18.67 -1.69
C ALA A 44 -14.67 17.15 -1.68
N VAL A 45 -14.00 16.58 -2.67
CA VAL A 45 -13.67 15.14 -2.76
C VAL A 45 -12.47 14.79 -1.86
N VAL A 46 -11.63 15.77 -1.50
CA VAL A 46 -10.51 15.57 -0.56
C VAL A 46 -10.98 15.53 0.91
N ALA A 47 -12.16 16.08 1.21
CA ALA A 47 -12.68 16.14 2.59
C ALA A 47 -13.09 14.76 3.16
N ASP A 48 -13.54 13.81 2.33
CA ASP A 48 -13.98 12.48 2.80
C ASP A 48 -12.82 11.53 3.17
N TYR A 49 -11.59 11.81 2.69
CA TYR A 49 -10.39 11.04 3.08
C TYR A 49 -9.81 11.50 4.43
N GLY A 50 -9.87 12.80 4.73
CA GLY A 50 -9.33 13.38 5.97
C GLY A 50 -10.13 12.98 7.21
N ASP A 51 -11.46 12.92 7.11
CA ASP A 51 -12.32 12.56 8.24
C ASP A 51 -12.19 11.08 8.67
N ARG A 52 -11.67 10.21 7.80
CA ARG A 52 -11.51 8.76 8.05
C ARG A 52 -10.16 8.38 8.67
N PHE A 53 -9.20 9.31 8.64
CA PHE A 53 -7.88 9.14 9.22
C PHE A 53 -7.63 10.25 10.23
N ALA A 54 -7.77 9.97 11.51
CA ALA A 54 -7.35 10.94 12.52
C ALA A 54 -5.85 10.89 12.80
N ILE A 55 -5.04 10.85 11.74
CA ILE A 55 -3.58 10.90 11.88
C ILE A 55 -3.18 12.23 12.53
N ASP A 56 -3.90 13.32 12.28
CA ASP A 56 -3.63 14.62 12.93
C ASP A 56 -3.81 14.60 14.45
N ALA A 57 -4.80 13.86 14.96
CA ALA A 57 -5.01 13.69 16.40
C ALA A 57 -3.89 12.88 17.07
N VAL A 58 -3.27 11.98 16.31
CA VAL A 58 -2.15 11.11 16.73
C VAL A 58 -0.85 11.90 16.72
N MET A 59 -0.67 12.79 15.74
CA MET A 59 0.52 13.65 15.59
C MET A 59 0.52 14.86 16.54
N GLY A 60 -0.65 15.25 17.07
CA GLY A 60 -0.80 16.35 18.03
C GLY A 60 -0.55 15.99 19.49
N ALA A 61 -0.44 14.69 19.83
CA ALA A 61 -0.09 14.26 21.17
C ALA A 61 1.42 14.46 21.42
N GLU A 62 1.78 15.34 22.37
CA GLU A 62 3.16 15.50 22.83
C GLU A 62 3.64 14.21 23.50
N GLY A 63 4.14 13.27 22.70
CA GLY A 63 4.58 11.98 23.22
C GLY A 63 4.78 10.87 22.20
N GLY A 64 4.84 11.14 20.90
CA GLY A 64 4.94 10.07 19.91
C GLY A 64 3.81 9.04 20.04
N LEU A 65 3.92 7.93 19.33
CA LEU A 65 3.01 6.79 19.50
C LEU A 65 3.34 6.13 20.85
N GLY A 66 2.68 6.56 21.93
CA GLY A 66 2.63 5.78 23.17
C GLY A 66 1.92 4.42 22.98
N GLU A 67 1.46 3.79 24.05
CA GLU A 67 0.74 2.48 24.05
C GLU A 67 -0.45 2.38 23.07
N VAL A 68 -0.94 3.51 22.54
CA VAL A 68 -1.98 3.60 21.53
C VAL A 68 -1.34 3.38 20.15
N GLY A 69 -1.07 2.12 19.80
CA GLY A 69 -0.45 1.74 18.53
C GLY A 69 -1.21 2.26 17.28
N TRP A 70 -0.56 2.26 16.12
CA TRP A 70 -1.04 2.89 14.89
C TRP A 70 -2.46 2.47 14.50
N ARG A 71 -2.87 1.26 14.86
CA ARG A 71 -4.25 0.78 14.63
C ARG A 71 -5.31 1.61 15.34
N ALA A 72 -5.12 1.92 16.62
CA ALA A 72 -6.08 2.72 17.38
C ALA A 72 -6.05 4.21 16.97
N ALA A 73 -4.90 4.63 16.47
CA ALA A 73 -4.57 5.97 16.01
C ALA A 73 -5.12 6.30 14.60
N ALA A 74 -4.80 5.46 13.61
CA ALA A 74 -5.19 5.64 12.21
C ALA A 74 -6.63 5.16 11.94
N CYS A 75 -7.05 4.09 12.62
CA CYS A 75 -8.40 3.56 12.54
C CYS A 75 -9.18 3.94 13.81
N LEU A 76 -9.36 5.25 14.07
CA LEU A 76 -10.30 5.71 15.11
C LEU A 76 -11.62 4.91 15.02
N PRO A 77 -12.39 4.74 16.10
CA PRO A 77 -13.52 3.81 16.18
C PRO A 77 -14.73 4.17 15.29
N GLN A 78 -14.55 5.00 14.26
CA GLN A 78 -15.58 5.41 13.33
C GLN A 78 -15.40 4.72 11.99
N LEU A 79 -16.10 3.60 11.84
CA LEU A 79 -16.85 3.18 10.65
C LEU A 79 -17.62 1.97 11.14
N GLY A 80 -18.94 2.11 11.33
CA GLY A 80 -19.78 1.15 12.05
C GLY A 80 -19.43 -0.30 11.73
N THR A 81 -19.37 -1.15 12.75
CA THR A 81 -19.12 -2.58 12.58
C THR A 81 -20.02 -3.09 11.46
N PRO A 82 -19.47 -3.68 10.38
CA PRO A 82 -20.30 -4.15 9.29
C PRO A 82 -21.29 -5.18 9.85
N PRO A 83 -22.50 -5.29 9.30
CA PRO A 83 -23.40 -6.38 9.65
C PRO A 83 -22.67 -7.72 9.44
N PHE A 84 -22.67 -8.57 10.48
CA PHE A 84 -21.95 -9.85 10.52
C PHE A 84 -20.44 -9.70 10.26
N PRO A 85 -19.68 -9.08 11.17
CA PRO A 85 -18.26 -8.85 10.96
C PRO A 85 -17.49 -10.16 10.96
N VAL A 86 -16.69 -10.38 9.91
CA VAL A 86 -15.73 -11.49 9.84
C VAL A 86 -14.35 -10.94 10.16
N ARG A 87 -13.70 -11.54 11.15
CA ARG A 87 -12.31 -11.22 11.50
C ARG A 87 -11.36 -11.75 10.44
N LEU A 88 -10.50 -10.88 9.93
CA LEU A 88 -9.47 -11.25 8.96
C LEU A 88 -8.29 -11.95 9.64
N PRO A 89 -7.65 -12.92 8.96
CA PRO A 89 -6.38 -13.49 9.42
C PRO A 89 -5.27 -12.44 9.37
N LYS A 90 -4.25 -12.57 10.22
CA LYS A 90 -3.09 -11.66 10.23
C LYS A 90 -2.32 -11.75 8.92
N PHE A 91 -1.85 -10.61 8.40
CA PHE A 91 -0.95 -10.56 7.27
C PHE A 91 0.40 -11.21 7.66
N SER A 92 0.70 -12.35 7.03
CA SER A 92 1.94 -13.10 7.26
C SER A 92 2.36 -13.83 5.97
N PRO A 93 2.68 -13.10 4.89
CA PRO A 93 3.16 -13.72 3.66
C PRO A 93 4.51 -14.41 3.89
N SER A 94 4.74 -15.52 3.19
CA SER A 94 6.09 -16.08 3.10
C SER A 94 6.97 -15.16 2.25
N ALA A 95 8.25 -15.05 2.60
CA ALA A 95 9.22 -14.35 1.76
C ALA A 95 9.37 -15.12 0.43
N ALA A 96 8.71 -14.62 -0.62
CA ALA A 96 8.66 -15.26 -1.92
C ALA A 96 8.57 -14.22 -3.04
N SER A 97 9.30 -14.47 -4.12
CA SER A 97 9.33 -13.60 -5.30
C SER A 97 8.02 -13.60 -6.09
N LYS A 98 7.12 -14.55 -5.82
CA LYS A 98 5.83 -14.73 -6.49
C LYS A 98 4.64 -14.17 -5.70
N ASN A 99 4.89 -13.26 -4.77
CA ASN A 99 3.82 -12.52 -4.12
C ASN A 99 3.45 -11.28 -4.93
N VAL A 100 2.15 -10.99 -5.05
CA VAL A 100 1.63 -9.71 -5.50
C VAL A 100 0.78 -9.10 -4.39
N PHE A 101 1.01 -7.84 -4.04
CA PHE A 101 0.36 -7.16 -2.92
C PHE A 101 -0.51 -6.02 -3.39
N PHE A 102 -1.71 -5.96 -2.83
CA PHE A 102 -2.62 -4.84 -2.86
C PHE A 102 -2.90 -4.40 -1.43
N LEU A 103 -2.84 -3.10 -1.18
CA LEU A 103 -3.03 -2.54 0.16
C LEU A 103 -4.24 -1.61 0.18
N GLU A 104 -5.21 -1.95 1.03
CA GLU A 104 -6.29 -1.03 1.45
C GLU A 104 -5.86 -0.44 2.79
N THR A 105 -5.62 0.88 2.82
CA THR A 105 -5.06 1.53 4.02
C THR A 105 -6.03 2.41 4.77
N THR A 106 -7.26 2.63 4.28
CA THR A 106 -8.24 3.55 4.85
C THR A 106 -9.06 2.98 6.00
N CYS A 107 -8.67 1.82 6.53
CA CYS A 107 -9.42 1.10 7.55
C CYS A 107 -10.85 0.73 7.09
N SER A 108 -11.08 0.68 5.77
CA SER A 108 -12.37 0.29 5.22
C SER A 108 -12.67 -1.17 5.55
N THR A 109 -13.91 -1.46 5.95
CA THR A 109 -14.41 -2.82 6.15
C THR A 109 -15.03 -3.41 4.87
N ALA A 110 -15.03 -2.64 3.78
CA ALA A 110 -15.60 -3.01 2.50
C ALA A 110 -14.58 -2.83 1.36
N VAL A 111 -14.69 -3.69 0.35
CA VAL A 111 -13.90 -3.63 -0.89
C VAL A 111 -14.88 -3.36 -2.02
N ASN A 112 -14.69 -2.28 -2.77
CA ASN A 112 -15.58 -1.96 -3.87
C ASN A 112 -15.26 -2.77 -5.14
N ALA A 113 -16.16 -2.75 -6.11
CA ALA A 113 -16.00 -3.52 -7.35
C ALA A 113 -14.73 -3.15 -8.15
N LYS A 114 -14.33 -1.87 -8.18
CA LYS A 114 -13.12 -1.43 -8.88
C LYS A 114 -11.87 -2.07 -8.28
N MET A 115 -11.79 -2.08 -6.95
CA MET A 115 -10.72 -2.72 -6.18
C MET A 115 -10.70 -4.23 -6.40
N ALA A 116 -11.87 -4.86 -6.37
CA ALA A 116 -11.99 -6.29 -6.62
C ALA A 116 -11.53 -6.70 -8.02
N CYS A 117 -11.91 -5.94 -9.05
CA CYS A 117 -11.45 -6.18 -10.42
C CYS A 117 -9.93 -6.06 -10.56
N ALA A 118 -9.29 -5.13 -9.84
CA ALA A 118 -7.83 -5.02 -9.83
C ALA A 118 -7.19 -6.31 -9.28
N VAL A 119 -7.64 -6.77 -8.11
CA VAL A 119 -7.13 -8.00 -7.48
C VAL A 119 -7.40 -9.24 -8.34
N GLU A 120 -8.63 -9.38 -8.83
CA GLU A 120 -9.05 -10.48 -9.69
C GLU A 120 -8.22 -10.54 -10.98
N SER A 121 -7.99 -9.39 -11.62
CA SER A 121 -7.25 -9.34 -12.88
C SER A 121 -5.84 -9.92 -12.75
N VAL A 122 -5.17 -9.74 -11.61
CA VAL A 122 -3.87 -10.37 -11.35
C VAL A 122 -4.05 -11.86 -11.10
N ALA A 123 -5.00 -12.26 -10.26
CA ALA A 123 -5.22 -13.65 -9.88
C ALA A 123 -5.51 -14.55 -11.10
N VAL A 124 -6.22 -14.01 -12.09
CA VAL A 124 -6.52 -14.68 -13.37
C VAL A 124 -5.29 -14.79 -14.27
N HIS A 125 -4.43 -13.76 -14.35
CA HIS A 125 -3.24 -13.80 -15.21
C HIS A 125 -2.02 -14.47 -14.56
N HIS A 126 -2.06 -14.72 -13.24
CA HIS A 126 -0.95 -15.27 -12.46
C HIS A 126 -1.39 -16.38 -11.50
N HIS A 127 -1.82 -17.52 -12.03
CA HIS A 127 -2.26 -18.65 -11.24
C HIS A 127 -1.18 -19.24 -10.30
N ASP A 128 0.11 -19.05 -10.61
CA ASP A 128 1.23 -19.52 -9.80
C ASP A 128 1.75 -18.48 -8.78
N HIS A 129 1.15 -17.28 -8.74
CA HIS A 129 1.47 -16.23 -7.79
C HIS A 129 0.47 -16.19 -6.65
N GLN A 130 0.94 -15.88 -5.45
CA GLN A 130 0.07 -15.61 -4.32
C GLN A 130 -0.30 -14.11 -4.33
N VAL A 131 -1.58 -13.82 -4.56
CA VAL A 131 -2.13 -12.46 -4.51
C VAL A 131 -2.62 -12.17 -3.10
N HIS A 132 -2.13 -11.09 -2.51
CA HIS A 132 -2.49 -10.65 -1.17
C HIS A 132 -3.27 -9.34 -1.24
N LEU A 133 -4.50 -9.35 -0.75
CA LEU A 133 -5.27 -8.16 -0.43
C LEU A 133 -5.15 -7.93 1.08
N ALA A 134 -4.32 -6.96 1.48
CA ALA A 134 -4.11 -6.64 2.89
C ALA A 134 -4.84 -5.34 3.24
N LEU A 135 -5.68 -5.39 4.26
CA LEU A 135 -6.47 -4.26 4.74
C LEU A 135 -5.96 -3.81 6.10
N THR A 136 -5.85 -2.51 6.37
CA THR A 136 -5.59 -2.03 7.74
C THR A 136 -6.75 -2.31 8.70
N SER A 137 -7.96 -2.50 8.16
CA SER A 137 -9.10 -3.02 8.92
C SER A 137 -8.84 -4.45 9.43
N THR A 138 -9.37 -4.74 10.61
CA THR A 138 -9.34 -6.09 11.21
C THR A 138 -10.54 -6.95 10.82
N HIS A 139 -11.57 -6.34 10.24
CA HIS A 139 -12.83 -7.01 9.89
C HIS A 139 -13.34 -6.59 8.51
N VAL A 140 -14.14 -7.48 7.92
CA VAL A 140 -14.92 -7.22 6.70
C VAL A 140 -16.37 -7.65 6.90
N GLY A 141 -17.28 -7.21 6.03
CA GLY A 141 -18.66 -7.70 6.02
C GLY A 141 -18.73 -9.17 5.62
N GLY A 142 -19.28 -10.03 6.49
CA GLY A 142 -19.36 -11.47 6.23
C GLY A 142 -20.31 -11.85 5.09
N THR A 143 -21.30 -11.00 4.82
CA THR A 143 -22.24 -11.13 3.70
C THR A 143 -21.83 -10.32 2.47
N ASP A 144 -20.62 -9.76 2.46
CA ASP A 144 -20.11 -9.02 1.32
C ASP A 144 -19.79 -10.00 0.18
N SER A 145 -20.58 -9.92 -0.89
CA SER A 145 -20.45 -10.80 -2.06
C SER A 145 -19.11 -10.62 -2.79
N ILE A 146 -18.50 -9.43 -2.73
CA ILE A 146 -17.20 -9.16 -3.32
C ILE A 146 -16.12 -9.90 -2.54
N ILE A 147 -16.15 -9.81 -1.21
CA ILE A 147 -15.19 -10.53 -0.35
C ILE A 147 -15.31 -12.04 -0.57
N GLN A 148 -16.54 -12.56 -0.63
CA GLN A 148 -16.78 -13.98 -0.89
C GLN A 148 -16.27 -14.42 -2.27
N ALA A 149 -16.50 -13.62 -3.31
CA ALA A 149 -16.01 -13.90 -4.66
C ALA A 149 -14.47 -13.93 -4.72
N LEU A 150 -13.80 -12.94 -4.11
CA LEU A 150 -12.35 -12.90 -4.05
C LEU A 150 -11.77 -14.08 -3.25
N ALA A 151 -12.41 -14.46 -2.14
CA ALA A 151 -11.99 -15.58 -1.31
C ALA A 151 -12.14 -16.95 -2.01
N ALA A 152 -12.95 -17.06 -3.06
CA ALA A 152 -13.11 -18.29 -3.84
C ALA A 152 -11.89 -18.61 -4.72
N TYR A 153 -11.04 -17.63 -5.02
CA TYR A 153 -9.79 -17.85 -5.76
C TYR A 153 -8.75 -18.53 -4.87
N HIS A 154 -8.22 -19.67 -5.32
CA HIS A 154 -7.23 -20.46 -4.59
C HIS A 154 -5.94 -19.69 -4.28
N ASN A 155 -5.61 -18.70 -5.10
CA ASN A 155 -4.40 -17.90 -5.04
C ASN A 155 -4.62 -16.46 -4.50
N ILE A 156 -5.80 -16.15 -3.94
CA ILE A 156 -6.04 -14.88 -3.23
C ILE A 156 -6.01 -15.11 -1.71
N ARG A 157 -5.34 -14.21 -0.97
CA ARG A 157 -5.37 -14.12 0.49
C ARG A 157 -5.86 -12.74 0.90
N ILE A 158 -6.93 -12.72 1.68
CA ILE A 158 -7.45 -11.50 2.30
C ILE A 158 -7.02 -11.51 3.77
N SER A 159 -6.36 -10.46 4.23
CA SER A 159 -5.76 -10.42 5.57
C SER A 159 -5.74 -9.02 6.16
N THR A 160 -5.58 -8.94 7.48
CA THR A 160 -5.38 -7.67 8.18
C THR A 160 -3.89 -7.33 8.30
N LEU A 161 -3.53 -6.16 7.81
CA LEU A 161 -2.21 -5.56 7.92
C LEU A 161 -2.10 -4.82 9.26
N ASP A 162 -1.04 -5.07 10.01
CA ASP A 162 -0.66 -4.21 11.13
C ASP A 162 0.39 -3.22 10.63
N VAL A 163 0.12 -1.92 10.81
CA VAL A 163 1.09 -0.88 10.47
C VAL A 163 2.36 -1.06 11.29
N ASP A 164 2.24 -1.36 12.58
CA ASP A 164 3.40 -1.55 13.46
C ASP A 164 4.27 -2.73 13.01
N ASP A 165 3.66 -3.83 12.56
CA ASP A 165 4.42 -4.98 12.06
C ASP A 165 5.18 -4.66 10.77
N VAL A 166 4.56 -3.93 9.83
CA VAL A 166 5.21 -3.52 8.57
C VAL A 166 6.35 -2.56 8.87
N LEU A 167 6.10 -1.54 9.69
CA LEU A 167 7.16 -0.60 10.07
C LEU A 167 8.29 -1.33 10.81
N GLY A 168 7.96 -2.22 11.74
CA GLY A 168 8.89 -3.04 12.51
C GLY A 168 9.83 -3.88 11.63
N SER A 169 9.27 -4.54 10.61
CA SER A 169 9.98 -5.47 9.74
C SER A 169 10.74 -4.83 8.58
N SER A 170 10.51 -3.54 8.29
CA SER A 170 11.09 -2.83 7.12
C SER A 170 12.51 -2.30 7.32
N GLY A 171 13.25 -2.78 8.33
CA GLY A 171 14.65 -2.42 8.57
C GLY A 171 14.89 -0.90 8.72
N ARG A 172 15.85 -0.35 7.96
CA ARG A 172 16.19 1.09 8.00
C ARG A 172 15.04 1.99 7.53
N LEU A 173 14.28 1.57 6.53
CA LEU A 173 13.08 2.27 6.09
C LEU A 173 12.07 2.32 7.23
N GLY A 174 11.90 1.20 7.93
CA GLY A 174 11.05 1.11 9.12
C GLY A 174 11.42 2.11 10.22
N LYS A 175 12.72 2.38 10.43
CA LYS A 175 13.16 3.39 11.39
C LYS A 175 12.73 4.80 10.98
N TRP A 176 13.00 5.19 9.74
CA TRP A 176 12.60 6.49 9.21
C TRP A 176 11.07 6.67 9.21
N LEU A 177 10.33 5.61 8.87
CA LEU A 177 8.88 5.62 8.91
C LEU A 177 8.33 5.78 10.35
N ARG A 178 8.98 5.20 11.35
CA ARG A 178 8.64 5.39 12.76
C ARG A 178 8.98 6.78 13.31
N GLU A 179 9.89 7.51 12.68
CA GLU A 179 10.21 8.89 13.08
C GLU A 179 9.07 9.87 12.75
N MET A 180 8.09 9.44 11.93
CA MET A 180 6.83 10.14 11.61
C MET A 180 6.98 11.57 11.08
N GLU A 181 8.19 12.00 10.71
CA GLU A 181 8.42 13.32 10.12
C GLU A 181 7.60 13.52 8.83
N TRP A 182 7.36 12.44 8.09
CA TRP A 182 6.54 12.41 6.87
C TRP A 182 5.04 12.68 7.12
N ALA A 183 4.56 12.53 8.35
CA ALA A 183 3.15 12.75 8.71
C ALA A 183 2.93 14.11 9.38
N ARG A 184 4.01 14.83 9.74
CA ARG A 184 3.89 16.01 10.61
C ARG A 184 3.54 17.27 9.83
N GLY A 185 2.47 17.94 10.22
CA GLY A 185 2.11 19.26 9.69
C GLY A 185 1.68 19.25 8.22
N THR A 186 1.10 18.15 7.76
CA THR A 186 0.65 17.98 6.36
C THR A 186 -0.74 17.35 6.29
N ASP A 187 -1.58 17.87 5.39
CA ASP A 187 -2.92 17.32 5.11
C ASP A 187 -2.87 15.97 4.34
N TRP A 188 -1.66 15.51 3.98
CA TRP A 188 -1.44 14.31 3.15
C TRP A 188 -1.01 13.09 3.95
N ALA A 189 -1.13 13.12 5.28
CA ALA A 189 -0.61 12.07 6.14
C ALA A 189 -1.18 10.67 5.81
N ALA A 190 -2.44 10.57 5.42
CA ALA A 190 -3.06 9.31 4.99
C ALA A 190 -2.43 8.74 3.70
N ILE A 191 -2.14 9.62 2.73
CA ILE A 191 -1.49 9.24 1.48
C ILE A 191 -0.05 8.81 1.77
N ASN A 192 0.66 9.59 2.58
CA ASN A 192 2.04 9.28 2.97
C ASN A 192 2.13 7.95 3.74
N LEU A 193 1.13 7.62 4.56
CA LEU A 193 1.03 6.32 5.22
C LEU A 193 0.84 5.19 4.19
N SER A 194 0.00 5.39 3.17
CA SER A 194 -0.15 4.42 2.08
C SER A 194 1.16 4.20 1.31
N ASP A 195 1.89 5.29 1.02
CA ASP A 195 3.22 5.27 0.40
C ASP A 195 4.29 4.60 1.27
N ALA A 196 4.21 4.79 2.59
CA ALA A 196 5.07 4.12 3.54
C ALA A 196 4.84 2.61 3.56
N LEU A 197 3.58 2.19 3.62
CA LEU A 197 3.19 0.79 3.76
C LEU A 197 3.51 -0.02 2.49
N ARG A 198 3.29 0.54 1.29
CA ARG A 198 3.63 -0.14 0.02
C ARG A 198 5.13 -0.46 -0.06
N LEU A 199 5.97 0.51 0.30
CA LEU A 199 7.42 0.32 0.30
C LEU A 199 7.84 -0.63 1.42
N GLY A 200 7.23 -0.50 2.60
CA GLY A 200 7.53 -1.36 3.74
C GLY A 200 7.25 -2.84 3.47
N VAL A 201 6.10 -3.15 2.89
CA VAL A 201 5.73 -4.53 2.53
C VAL A 201 6.71 -5.12 1.52
N VAL A 202 7.02 -4.40 0.43
CA VAL A 202 7.95 -4.91 -0.58
C VAL A 202 9.37 -5.04 -0.03
N CYS A 203 9.85 -4.09 0.78
CA CYS A 203 11.18 -4.17 1.37
C CYS A 203 11.31 -5.26 2.45
N SER A 204 10.24 -5.62 3.14
CA SER A 204 10.26 -6.65 4.20
C SER A 204 10.06 -8.05 3.64
N VAL A 205 9.13 -8.23 2.70
CA VAL A 205 8.71 -9.56 2.21
C VAL A 205 9.33 -9.89 0.85
N GLY A 206 9.55 -8.87 0.01
CA GLY A 206 9.81 -9.03 -1.42
C GLY A 206 8.55 -9.44 -2.21
N GLY A 207 8.56 -9.18 -3.51
CA GLY A 207 7.43 -9.43 -4.41
C GLY A 207 7.09 -8.17 -5.21
N THR A 208 5.85 -8.09 -5.69
CA THR A 208 5.37 -6.97 -6.48
C THR A 208 4.23 -6.25 -5.76
N TYR A 209 4.26 -4.93 -5.74
CA TYR A 209 3.13 -4.10 -5.31
C TYR A 209 2.37 -3.54 -6.51
N LEU A 210 1.03 -3.50 -6.39
CA LEU A 210 0.12 -2.83 -7.31
C LEU A 210 -0.94 -2.04 -6.53
N ASP A 211 -1.28 -0.84 -7.00
CA ASP A 211 -2.38 -0.04 -6.49
C ASP A 211 -3.72 -0.75 -6.77
N LEU A 212 -4.69 -0.52 -5.87
CA LEU A 212 -6.03 -1.11 -5.94
C LEU A 212 -6.89 -0.61 -7.12
N ASP A 213 -6.38 0.30 -7.94
CA ASP A 213 -7.02 0.74 -9.17
C ASP A 213 -6.24 0.40 -10.45
N MET A 214 -5.24 -0.48 -10.35
CA MET A 214 -4.49 -0.98 -11.51
C MET A 214 -4.99 -2.35 -11.94
N TRP A 215 -5.37 -2.45 -13.21
CA TRP A 215 -5.84 -3.71 -13.80
C TRP A 215 -4.73 -4.35 -14.63
N THR A 216 -4.53 -5.65 -14.42
CA THR A 216 -3.54 -6.45 -15.14
C THR A 216 -4.19 -7.08 -16.36
N VAL A 217 -3.76 -6.67 -17.55
CA VAL A 217 -4.26 -7.19 -18.84
C VAL A 217 -3.37 -8.27 -19.45
N ALA A 218 -2.18 -8.48 -18.87
CA ALA A 218 -1.20 -9.47 -19.30
C ALA A 218 -0.24 -9.79 -18.13
N PRO A 219 0.43 -10.95 -18.14
CA PRO A 219 1.35 -11.31 -17.07
C PRO A 219 2.46 -10.27 -16.84
N LEU A 220 2.69 -9.95 -15.57
CA LEU A 220 3.78 -9.12 -15.06
C LEU A 220 5.16 -9.73 -15.40
N PRO A 221 6.20 -8.89 -15.59
CA PRO A 221 7.56 -9.35 -15.83
C PRO A 221 8.10 -10.18 -14.66
N ALA A 222 8.61 -11.38 -14.94
CA ALA A 222 8.98 -12.36 -13.90
C ALA A 222 10.30 -12.05 -13.16
N ASN A 223 11.29 -11.43 -13.83
CA ASN A 223 12.70 -11.54 -13.40
C ASN A 223 13.47 -10.21 -13.27
N ASP A 224 12.81 -9.06 -13.34
CA ASP A 224 13.48 -7.76 -13.25
C ASP A 224 12.99 -6.98 -12.03
N VAL A 225 13.88 -6.21 -11.37
CA VAL A 225 13.47 -5.10 -10.50
C VAL A 225 12.89 -4.03 -11.41
N TRP A 226 11.66 -3.59 -11.15
CA TRP A 226 10.96 -2.69 -12.06
C TRP A 226 10.09 -1.69 -11.32
N ILE A 227 9.92 -0.53 -11.92
CA ILE A 227 8.96 0.48 -11.52
C ILE A 227 8.10 0.77 -12.75
N GLY A 228 6.79 0.77 -12.55
CA GLY A 228 5.82 1.09 -13.58
C GLY A 228 5.99 2.52 -14.05
N ARG A 229 5.78 2.77 -15.34
CA ARG A 229 5.70 4.12 -15.89
C ARG A 229 4.25 4.42 -16.21
N GLU A 230 3.75 5.54 -15.71
CA GLU A 230 2.41 6.01 -16.06
C GLU A 230 2.43 6.68 -17.44
N ARG A 231 3.47 7.50 -17.71
CA ARG A 231 3.72 8.17 -18.99
C ARG A 231 5.22 8.17 -19.32
N TRP A 232 5.57 8.69 -20.49
CA TRP A 232 6.94 8.68 -21.04
C TRP A 232 8.00 9.24 -20.08
N ASP A 233 7.63 10.22 -19.27
CA ASP A 233 8.47 10.97 -18.35
C ASP A 233 8.06 10.83 -16.88
N GLN A 234 7.00 10.06 -16.58
CA GLN A 234 6.44 9.92 -15.25
C GLN A 234 6.44 8.46 -14.79
N LEU A 235 7.15 8.22 -13.69
CA LEU A 235 7.11 6.94 -12.97
C LEU A 235 5.83 6.86 -12.15
N SER A 236 5.21 5.70 -12.12
CA SER A 236 4.07 5.40 -11.26
C SER A 236 4.57 4.96 -9.90
N ASN A 237 4.03 5.55 -8.83
CA ASN A 237 4.18 5.05 -7.46
C ASN A 237 3.28 3.84 -7.18
N GLY A 238 2.36 3.52 -8.09
CA GLY A 238 1.35 2.49 -7.92
C GLY A 238 1.75 1.09 -8.38
N ALA A 239 2.90 0.91 -9.04
CA ALA A 239 3.34 -0.42 -9.46
C ALA A 239 4.86 -0.55 -9.41
N PHE A 240 5.37 -1.47 -8.61
CA PHE A 240 6.82 -1.73 -8.53
C PHE A 240 7.18 -3.09 -7.92
N ARG A 241 8.42 -3.50 -8.15
CA ARG A 241 9.06 -4.72 -7.65
C ARG A 241 10.51 -4.45 -7.28
#